data_AF-A0A6P0XWE7-F1
#
_entry.id   AF-A0A6P0XWE7-F1
#
_cell.length_a   1.000
_cell.length_b   1.000
_cell.length_c   1.000
_cell.angle_alpha   90.00
_cell.angle_beta   90.00
_cell.angle_gamma   90.00
#
_symmetry.space_group_name_H-M   'P 1'
#
loop_
_entity.id
_entity.type
_entity.pdbx_description
1 polymer ?
#
loop_
_entity_poly.entity_id
_entity_poly.type
_entity_poly.pdbx_seq_one_letter_code
_entity_poly.pdbx_strand_id
1 'polypeptide(L)'
;LMPSGNKLVVGDKTQVEFQTVEGKSLETLKQEYNQTEVKPTWTITKGSERVQIDQDGNLVALQSGEATIQGTIPGIAANKGFLFIKALGRVGAFDENGAIHWDILIMVIGFGVSIYASQTISGKGPGANNANPNQDSINKITPFLFSGIFLFTPLPAGVLLYMLIANIFQTVQAFILSKEPLPENLQKLVEESQPKTTKTGKGREALPFETGRSKKKA
;
A
#
# COMPACT_ATOMS: atom_id res chain seq x y z
N LEU A 1 -2.24 -31.49 -10.84
CA LEU A 1 -2.10 -32.32 -12.04
C LEU A 1 -3.21 -33.35 -12.04
N MET A 2 -3.68 -33.74 -13.22
CA MET A 2 -4.64 -34.82 -13.37
C MET A 2 -3.85 -36.13 -13.58
N PRO A 3 -4.16 -37.21 -12.84
CA PRO A 3 -3.44 -38.49 -12.96
C PRO A 3 -3.47 -39.07 -14.38
N SER A 4 -4.54 -38.80 -15.13
CA SER A 4 -4.77 -39.25 -16.51
C SER A 4 -4.25 -38.28 -17.59
N GLY A 5 -3.58 -37.19 -17.21
CA GLY A 5 -3.15 -36.13 -18.13
C GLY A 5 -4.27 -35.15 -18.48
N ASN A 6 -4.06 -34.34 -19.53
CA ASN A 6 -4.99 -33.26 -19.94
C ASN A 6 -6.09 -33.72 -20.91
N LYS A 7 -6.26 -35.03 -21.10
CA LYS A 7 -7.28 -35.63 -21.96
C LYS A 7 -8.17 -36.53 -21.13
N LEU A 8 -9.47 -36.37 -21.28
CA LEU A 8 -10.47 -37.20 -20.63
C LEU A 8 -11.38 -37.80 -21.69
N VAL A 9 -11.82 -39.03 -21.46
CA VAL A 9 -12.87 -39.66 -22.24
C VAL A 9 -14.21 -39.25 -21.64
N VAL A 10 -15.23 -39.09 -22.49
CA VAL A 10 -16.59 -38.80 -22.03
C VAL A 10 -17.05 -39.89 -21.07
N GLY A 11 -17.51 -39.49 -19.88
CA GLY A 11 -17.87 -40.38 -18.77
C GLY A 11 -16.76 -40.58 -17.74
N ASP A 12 -15.51 -40.20 -18.04
CA ASP A 12 -14.42 -40.29 -17.07
C ASP A 12 -14.63 -39.34 -15.90
N LYS A 13 -14.30 -39.82 -14.71
CA LYS A 13 -14.19 -39.05 -13.48
C LYS A 13 -12.74 -38.99 -13.05
N THR A 14 -12.23 -37.80 -12.77
CA THR A 14 -10.86 -37.64 -12.31
C THR A 14 -10.76 -36.55 -11.27
N GLN A 15 -9.88 -36.75 -10.30
CA GLN A 15 -9.61 -35.76 -9.27
C GLN A 15 -8.49 -34.83 -9.74
N VAL A 16 -8.74 -33.53 -9.67
CA VAL A 16 -7.70 -32.53 -9.94
C VAL A 16 -7.07 -32.16 -8.61
N GLU A 17 -5.79 -32.49 -8.46
CA GLU A 17 -5.04 -32.19 -7.24
C GLU A 17 -3.99 -31.12 -7.48
N PHE A 18 -3.67 -30.38 -6.43
CA PHE A 18 -2.51 -29.49 -6.45
C PHE A 18 -1.29 -30.23 -5.94
N GLN A 19 -0.16 -30.04 -6.64
CA GLN A 19 1.12 -30.61 -6.24
C GLN A 19 2.25 -29.61 -6.47
N THR A 20 3.33 -29.74 -5.69
CA THR A 20 4.56 -28.96 -5.91
C THR A 20 5.28 -29.41 -7.18
N VAL A 21 6.29 -28.63 -7.59
CA VAL A 21 7.23 -29.03 -8.65
C VAL A 21 7.94 -30.35 -8.34
N GLU A 22 8.08 -30.70 -7.06
CA GLU A 22 8.67 -31.95 -6.56
C GLU A 22 7.65 -33.09 -6.44
N GLY A 23 6.37 -32.84 -6.76
CA GLY A 23 5.30 -33.85 -6.70
C GLY A 23 4.66 -34.05 -5.31
N LYS A 24 4.96 -33.20 -4.31
CA LYS A 24 4.27 -33.27 -3.01
C LYS A 24 2.83 -32.78 -3.17
N SER A 25 1.86 -33.55 -2.67
CA SER A 25 0.44 -33.16 -2.70
C SER A 25 0.17 -31.97 -1.78
N LEU A 26 -0.89 -31.21 -2.09
CA LEU A 26 -1.35 -30.12 -1.24
C LEU A 26 -1.77 -30.63 0.15
N GLU A 27 -2.32 -31.83 0.28
CA GLU A 27 -2.71 -32.39 1.58
C GLU A 27 -1.49 -32.65 2.48
N THR A 28 -0.42 -33.20 1.91
CA THR A 28 0.84 -33.40 2.62
C THR A 28 1.41 -32.06 3.10
N LEU A 29 1.36 -31.02 2.26
CA LEU A 29 1.80 -29.67 2.65
C LEU A 29 0.94 -29.06 3.76
N LYS A 30 -0.38 -29.27 3.72
CA LYS A 30 -1.29 -28.80 4.78
C LYS A 30 -0.94 -29.43 6.13
N GLN A 31 -0.59 -30.71 6.15
CA GLN A 31 -0.16 -31.42 7.36
C GLN A 31 1.22 -30.91 7.81
N GLU A 32 2.18 -30.79 6.90
CA GLU A 32 3.55 -30.30 7.19
C GLU A 32 3.55 -28.90 7.83
N TYR A 33 2.67 -28.01 7.36
CA TYR A 33 2.59 -26.62 7.83
C TYR A 33 1.41 -26.32 8.78
N ASN A 34 0.70 -27.36 9.25
CA ASN A 34 -0.51 -27.22 10.09
C ASN A 34 -1.53 -26.20 9.52
N GLN A 35 -1.76 -26.22 8.21
CA GLN A 35 -2.69 -25.32 7.51
C GLN A 35 -3.97 -26.07 7.10
N THR A 36 -4.91 -26.22 8.01
CA THR A 36 -6.20 -26.91 7.75
C THR A 36 -7.24 -26.04 7.02
N GLU A 37 -7.06 -24.72 7.01
CA GLU A 37 -8.04 -23.76 6.46
C GLU A 37 -7.92 -23.53 4.94
N VAL A 38 -6.81 -23.93 4.33
CA VAL A 38 -6.58 -23.72 2.90
C VAL A 38 -7.48 -24.66 2.10
N LYS A 39 -8.61 -24.18 1.58
CA LYS A 39 -9.50 -24.98 0.72
C LYS A 39 -9.35 -24.53 -0.73
N PRO A 40 -8.81 -25.37 -1.62
CA PRO A 40 -8.79 -25.05 -3.04
C PRO A 40 -10.22 -24.99 -3.59
N THR A 41 -10.45 -24.08 -4.52
CA THR A 41 -11.72 -23.98 -5.27
C THR A 41 -11.47 -24.17 -6.75
N TRP A 42 -12.34 -24.93 -7.40
CA TRP A 42 -12.29 -25.19 -8.84
C TRP A 42 -13.44 -24.46 -9.53
N THR A 43 -13.13 -23.71 -10.58
CA THR A 43 -14.11 -22.98 -11.37
C THR A 43 -13.90 -23.29 -12.85
N ILE A 44 -14.98 -23.62 -13.56
CA ILE A 44 -14.93 -23.81 -15.01
C ILE A 44 -15.08 -22.44 -15.67
N THR A 45 -14.08 -22.02 -16.44
CA THR A 45 -14.07 -20.71 -17.11
C THR A 45 -14.50 -20.81 -18.57
N LYS A 46 -14.38 -21.99 -19.20
CA LYS A 46 -14.84 -22.28 -20.57
C LYS A 46 -15.31 -23.72 -20.68
N GLY A 47 -16.39 -23.95 -21.44
CA GLY A 47 -16.90 -25.30 -21.72
C GLY A 47 -17.70 -25.91 -20.55
N SER A 48 -18.50 -25.10 -19.84
CA SER A 48 -19.34 -25.56 -18.72
C SER A 48 -20.41 -26.57 -19.14
N GLU A 49 -20.72 -26.66 -20.43
CA GLU A 49 -21.58 -27.68 -21.02
C GLU A 49 -20.88 -29.03 -21.25
N ARG A 50 -19.54 -29.07 -21.14
CA ARG A 50 -18.71 -30.23 -21.51
C ARG A 50 -18.04 -30.91 -20.33
N VAL A 51 -17.88 -30.18 -19.23
CA VAL A 51 -17.30 -30.69 -17.99
C VAL A 51 -18.09 -30.18 -16.81
N GLN A 52 -18.19 -31.00 -15.77
CA GLN A 52 -18.84 -30.65 -14.50
C GLN A 52 -17.95 -31.05 -13.33
N ILE A 53 -18.04 -30.30 -12.23
CA ILE A 53 -17.45 -30.70 -10.95
C ILE A 53 -18.56 -31.32 -10.12
N ASP A 54 -18.39 -32.57 -9.68
CA ASP A 54 -19.37 -33.28 -8.86
C ASP A 54 -19.29 -32.86 -7.37
N GLN A 55 -20.22 -33.38 -6.56
CA GLN A 55 -20.30 -33.05 -5.12
C GLN A 55 -19.07 -33.51 -4.33
N ASP A 56 -18.34 -34.49 -4.85
CA ASP A 56 -17.11 -35.02 -4.28
C ASP A 56 -15.87 -34.23 -4.76
N GLY A 57 -16.07 -33.21 -5.60
CA GLY A 57 -15.01 -32.34 -6.13
C GLY A 57 -14.26 -32.94 -7.33
N ASN A 58 -14.76 -34.02 -7.92
CA ASN A 58 -14.17 -34.64 -9.10
C ASN A 58 -14.65 -33.97 -10.38
N LEU A 59 -13.75 -33.91 -11.36
CA LEU A 59 -14.06 -33.45 -12.70
C LEU A 59 -14.66 -34.60 -13.50
N VAL A 60 -15.85 -34.38 -14.05
CA VAL A 60 -16.58 -35.32 -14.91
C VAL A 60 -16.63 -34.77 -16.33
N ALA A 61 -16.15 -35.55 -17.30
CA ALA A 61 -16.26 -35.21 -18.72
C ALA A 61 -17.64 -35.61 -19.25
N LEU A 62 -18.42 -34.63 -19.72
CA LEU A 62 -19.79 -34.82 -20.23
C LEU A 62 -19.84 -34.90 -21.75
N GLN A 63 -18.99 -34.13 -22.44
CA GLN A 63 -18.99 -34.05 -23.91
C GLN A 63 -17.58 -33.88 -24.45
N SER A 64 -17.38 -34.30 -25.70
CA SER A 64 -16.14 -34.08 -26.43
C SER A 64 -15.92 -32.60 -26.74
N GLY A 65 -14.69 -32.13 -26.54
CA GLY A 65 -14.28 -30.77 -26.86
C GLY A 65 -13.26 -30.24 -25.86
N GLU A 66 -12.94 -28.95 -25.98
CA GLU A 66 -12.04 -28.27 -25.06
C GLU A 66 -12.83 -27.59 -23.94
N ALA A 67 -12.25 -27.62 -22.74
CA ALA A 67 -12.73 -26.91 -21.57
C ALA A 67 -11.55 -26.30 -20.81
N THR A 68 -11.78 -25.23 -20.06
CA THR A 68 -10.76 -24.59 -19.22
C THR A 68 -11.24 -24.55 -17.78
N ILE A 69 -10.39 -25.02 -16.89
CA ILE A 69 -10.66 -25.10 -15.46
C ILE A 69 -9.60 -24.28 -14.76
N GLN A 70 -10.04 -23.40 -13.87
CA GLN A 70 -9.20 -22.59 -13.02
C GLN A 70 -9.25 -23.16 -11.61
N GLY A 71 -8.07 -23.50 -11.08
CA GLY A 71 -7.90 -23.84 -9.67
C GLY A 71 -7.35 -22.65 -8.91
N THR A 72 -8.01 -22.28 -7.81
CA THR A 72 -7.57 -21.19 -6.93
C THR A 72 -7.22 -21.76 -5.56
N ILE A 73 -5.99 -21.52 -5.10
CA ILE A 73 -5.58 -21.78 -3.72
C ILE A 73 -5.58 -20.45 -2.96
N PRO A 74 -6.38 -20.28 -1.90
CA PRO A 74 -6.35 -19.07 -1.10
C PRO A 74 -5.01 -18.95 -0.35
N GLY A 75 -4.52 -17.73 -0.19
CA GLY A 75 -3.28 -17.46 0.54
C GLY A 75 -3.37 -17.86 2.02
N ILE A 76 -2.26 -18.32 2.58
CA ILE A 76 -2.16 -18.86 3.96
C ILE A 76 -2.56 -17.82 5.03
N ALA A 77 -2.35 -16.54 4.75
CA ALA A 77 -2.69 -15.44 5.65
C ALA A 77 -4.00 -14.72 5.24
N ALA A 78 -4.75 -15.24 4.27
CA ALA A 78 -5.96 -14.59 3.76
C ALA A 78 -6.99 -14.33 4.86
N ASN A 79 -7.08 -15.23 5.85
CA ASN A 79 -8.05 -15.19 6.94
C ASN A 79 -7.42 -15.02 8.34
N LYS A 80 -6.10 -14.85 8.44
CA LYS A 80 -5.42 -14.73 9.74
C LYS A 80 -5.54 -13.30 10.28
N GLY A 81 -6.08 -13.15 11.49
CA GLY A 81 -6.09 -11.88 12.20
C GLY A 81 -4.77 -11.57 12.90
N PHE A 82 -4.52 -10.28 13.16
CA PHE A 82 -3.38 -9.81 13.97
C PHE A 82 -3.72 -8.47 14.62
N LEU A 83 -3.45 -8.32 15.92
CA LEU A 83 -3.90 -7.19 16.74
C LEU A 83 -5.42 -6.95 16.59
N PHE A 84 -5.83 -5.81 16.04
CA PHE A 84 -7.22 -5.44 15.80
C PHE A 84 -7.71 -5.77 14.37
N ILE A 85 -6.82 -6.27 13.50
CA ILE A 85 -7.14 -6.66 12.12
C ILE A 85 -7.74 -8.07 12.13
N LYS A 86 -8.91 -8.21 11.51
CA LYS A 86 -9.62 -9.50 11.44
C LYS A 86 -9.00 -10.46 10.43
N ALA A 87 -8.49 -9.95 9.30
CA ALA A 87 -7.79 -10.77 8.33
C ALA A 87 -6.73 -9.96 7.57
N LEU A 88 -5.47 -10.40 7.65
CA LEU A 88 -4.31 -9.72 7.07
C LEU A 88 -4.35 -9.66 5.54
N GLY A 89 -4.91 -10.66 4.88
CA GLY A 89 -5.03 -10.68 3.42
C GLY A 89 -6.26 -9.97 2.86
N ARG A 90 -7.16 -9.48 3.72
CA ARG A 90 -8.37 -8.79 3.27
C ARG A 90 -8.00 -7.45 2.62
N VAL A 91 -8.66 -7.16 1.50
CA VAL A 91 -8.52 -5.91 0.75
C VAL A 91 -9.81 -5.11 0.86
N GLY A 92 -9.67 -3.79 1.00
CA GLY A 92 -10.80 -2.86 0.90
C GLY A 92 -11.55 -2.65 2.21
N ALA A 93 -12.03 -1.43 2.40
CA ALA A 93 -12.90 -1.10 3.53
C ALA A 93 -14.35 -1.57 3.32
N PHE A 94 -14.69 -2.06 2.13
CA PHE A 94 -16.03 -2.48 1.75
C PHE A 94 -15.97 -3.84 1.06
N ASP A 95 -16.83 -4.77 1.47
CA ASP A 95 -17.08 -6.03 0.74
C ASP A 95 -17.96 -5.81 -0.49
N GLU A 96 -18.04 -6.82 -1.37
CA GLU A 96 -18.97 -6.88 -2.50
C GLU A 96 -20.44 -6.69 -2.07
N ASN A 97 -20.77 -7.07 -0.83
CA ASN A 97 -22.10 -6.92 -0.24
C ASN A 97 -22.33 -5.56 0.44
N GLY A 98 -21.36 -4.64 0.40
CA GLY A 98 -21.42 -3.33 1.05
C GLY A 98 -21.14 -3.33 2.56
N ALA A 99 -20.75 -4.47 3.14
CA ALA A 99 -20.34 -4.53 4.54
C ALA A 99 -19.03 -3.76 4.77
N ILE A 100 -18.96 -3.00 5.87
CA ILE A 100 -17.81 -2.13 6.17
C ILE A 100 -16.81 -2.85 7.09
N HIS A 101 -15.55 -2.87 6.66
CA HIS A 101 -14.40 -3.34 7.43
C HIS A 101 -13.79 -2.20 8.24
N TRP A 102 -14.30 -2.03 9.45
CA TRP A 102 -13.88 -0.96 10.37
C TRP A 102 -12.40 -1.03 10.75
N ASP A 103 -11.81 -2.22 10.82
CA ASP A 103 -10.38 -2.40 11.05
C ASP A 103 -9.54 -1.77 9.91
N ILE A 104 -9.94 -1.97 8.66
CA ILE A 104 -9.27 -1.37 7.49
C ILE A 104 -9.52 0.14 7.41
N LEU A 105 -10.76 0.59 7.63
CA LEU A 105 -11.09 2.01 7.58
C LEU A 105 -10.30 2.82 8.62
N ILE A 106 -10.22 2.31 9.85
CA ILE A 106 -9.43 2.93 10.93
C ILE A 106 -7.94 2.95 10.56
N MET A 107 -7.41 1.90 9.93
CA MET A 107 -6.02 1.91 9.45
C MET A 107 -5.77 2.97 8.37
N VAL A 108 -6.67 3.13 7.40
CA VAL A 108 -6.51 4.14 6.35
C VAL A 108 -6.52 5.54 6.94
N ILE A 109 -7.45 5.83 7.86
CA ILE A 109 -7.50 7.11 8.58
C ILE A 109 -6.23 7.30 9.42
N GLY A 110 -5.82 6.27 10.16
CA GLY A 110 -4.60 6.28 10.97
C GLY A 110 -3.34 6.51 10.12
N PHE A 111 -3.29 5.93 8.92
CA PHE A 111 -2.23 6.16 7.95
C PHE A 111 -2.19 7.63 7.51
N GLY A 112 -3.31 8.21 7.09
CA GLY A 112 -3.40 9.62 6.74
C GLY A 112 -2.93 10.55 7.88
N VAL A 113 -3.41 10.31 9.10
CA VAL A 113 -2.99 11.05 10.30
C VAL A 113 -1.48 10.89 10.56
N SER A 114 -0.94 9.68 10.39
CA SER A 114 0.48 9.42 10.59
C SER A 114 1.36 10.16 9.58
N ILE A 115 0.93 10.25 8.31
CA ILE A 115 1.66 11.01 7.28
C ILE A 115 1.61 12.50 7.59
N TYR A 116 0.45 13.01 7.99
CA TYR A 116 0.30 14.41 8.40
C TYR A 116 1.22 14.78 9.58
N ALA A 117 1.29 13.90 10.59
CA ALA A 117 2.21 14.06 11.72
C ALA A 117 3.68 14.02 11.27
N SER A 118 4.04 13.05 10.42
CA SER A 118 5.39 12.90 9.83
C SER A 118 5.85 14.16 9.10
N GLN A 119 4.98 14.74 8.27
CA GLN A 119 5.26 15.98 7.54
C GLN A 119 5.39 17.18 8.46
N THR A 120 4.59 17.24 9.54
CA THR A 120 4.67 18.33 10.51
C THR A 120 5.99 18.31 11.29
N ILE A 121 6.57 17.13 11.51
CA ILE A 121 7.85 16.96 12.21
C ILE A 121 9.03 17.14 11.24
N SER A 122 9.01 16.41 10.12
CA SER A 122 10.11 16.39 9.15
C SER A 122 10.17 17.65 8.30
N GLY A 123 9.02 18.28 8.03
CA GLY A 123 8.90 19.55 7.31
C GLY A 123 9.31 20.78 8.12
N LYS A 124 9.71 20.62 9.39
CA LYS A 124 10.28 21.69 10.24
C LYS A 124 11.80 21.66 10.33
N GLY A 125 12.46 20.87 9.49
CA GLY A 125 13.91 20.81 9.40
C GLY A 125 14.53 22.19 9.10
N PRO A 126 15.77 22.47 9.51
CA PRO A 126 16.37 23.77 9.32
C PRO A 126 16.60 24.07 7.84
N GLY A 127 15.82 25.01 7.31
CA GLY A 127 15.63 25.24 5.87
C GLY A 127 14.15 25.30 5.47
N ALA A 128 13.23 24.85 6.35
CA ALA A 128 11.78 24.90 6.16
C ALA A 128 11.19 26.31 6.00
N ASN A 129 11.90 27.34 6.48
CA ASN A 129 11.47 28.74 6.32
C ASN A 129 11.55 29.24 4.87
N ASN A 130 12.13 28.46 3.95
CA ASN A 130 12.15 28.68 2.50
C ASN A 130 11.39 27.59 1.73
N ALA A 131 10.43 26.90 2.35
CA ALA A 131 9.60 25.94 1.65
C ALA A 131 8.82 26.64 0.53
N ASN A 132 9.13 26.30 -0.72
CA ASN A 132 8.39 26.77 -1.90
C ASN A 132 6.88 26.51 -1.68
N PRO A 133 5.98 27.48 -1.95
CA PRO A 133 4.53 27.31 -1.78
C PRO A 133 3.97 26.03 -2.42
N ASN A 134 4.61 25.54 -3.48
CA ASN A 134 4.24 24.28 -4.14
C ASN A 134 4.53 23.04 -3.26
N GLN A 135 5.60 23.03 -2.46
CA GLN A 135 5.92 21.92 -1.55
C GLN A 135 4.97 21.88 -0.34
N ASP A 136 4.61 23.03 0.22
CA ASP A 136 3.64 23.10 1.33
C ASP A 136 2.24 22.63 0.88
N SER A 137 1.83 23.01 -0.33
CA SER A 137 0.59 22.54 -0.94
C SER A 137 0.59 21.01 -1.12
N ILE A 138 1.67 20.44 -1.64
CA ILE A 138 1.83 18.98 -1.79
C ILE A 138 1.77 18.29 -0.43
N ASN A 139 2.46 18.82 0.59
CA ASN A 139 2.45 18.26 1.93
C ASN A 139 1.01 18.18 2.48
N LYS A 140 0.24 19.26 2.39
CA LYS A 140 -1.16 19.28 2.86
C LYS A 140 -2.07 18.31 2.12
N ILE A 141 -1.86 18.11 0.83
CA ILE A 141 -2.73 17.26 -0.01
C ILE A 141 -2.40 15.77 0.16
N THR A 142 -1.12 15.43 0.33
CA THR A 142 -0.63 14.03 0.31
C THR A 142 -1.33 13.09 1.29
N PRO A 143 -1.57 13.45 2.58
CA PRO A 143 -2.30 12.60 3.52
C PRO A 143 -3.69 12.20 3.01
N PHE A 144 -4.44 13.14 2.44
CA PHE A 144 -5.77 12.89 1.89
C PHE A 144 -5.70 12.13 0.58
N LEU A 145 -4.73 12.45 -0.27
CA LEU A 145 -4.51 11.76 -1.54
C LEU A 145 -4.26 10.27 -1.32
N PHE A 146 -3.30 9.89 -0.47
CA PHE A 146 -3.02 8.47 -0.21
C PHE A 146 -4.15 7.77 0.54
N SER A 147 -4.80 8.46 1.48
CA SER A 147 -5.99 7.90 2.14
C SER A 147 -7.11 7.61 1.14
N GLY A 148 -7.36 8.54 0.20
CA GLY A 148 -8.34 8.37 -0.87
C GLY A 148 -7.96 7.23 -1.81
N ILE A 149 -6.70 7.19 -2.28
CA ILE A 149 -6.18 6.10 -3.11
C ILE A 149 -6.42 4.75 -2.44
N PHE A 150 -6.19 4.60 -1.14
CA PHE A 150 -6.42 3.31 -0.46
C PHE A 150 -7.89 2.94 -0.27
N LEU A 151 -8.82 3.89 -0.42
CA LEU A 151 -10.26 3.59 -0.45
C LEU A 151 -10.70 3.08 -1.83
N PHE A 152 -10.11 3.57 -2.94
CA PHE A 152 -10.49 3.18 -4.30
C PHE A 152 -9.63 2.07 -4.90
N THR A 153 -8.33 2.08 -4.61
CA THR A 153 -7.35 1.04 -4.95
C THR A 153 -6.84 0.43 -3.66
N PRO A 154 -7.63 -0.48 -3.07
CA PRO A 154 -7.32 -1.00 -1.76
C PRO A 154 -6.11 -1.94 -1.77
N LEU A 155 -5.29 -1.81 -0.74
CA LEU A 155 -4.19 -2.72 -0.45
C LEU A 155 -4.60 -3.74 0.61
N PRO A 156 -3.93 -4.91 0.68
CA PRO A 156 -4.17 -5.87 1.75
C PRO A 156 -3.90 -5.26 3.13
N ALA A 157 -4.74 -5.59 4.10
CA ALA A 157 -4.69 -5.08 5.47
C ALA A 157 -3.31 -5.23 6.13
N GLY A 158 -2.62 -6.35 5.92
CA GLY A 158 -1.28 -6.58 6.43
C GLY A 158 -0.23 -5.64 5.84
N VAL A 159 -0.38 -5.27 4.55
CA VAL A 159 0.52 -4.30 3.90
C VAL A 159 0.26 -2.90 4.43
N LEU A 160 -1.01 -2.51 4.62
CA LEU A 160 -1.38 -1.23 5.24
C LEU A 160 -0.81 -1.10 6.66
N LEU A 161 -0.94 -2.15 7.48
CA LEU A 161 -0.36 -2.18 8.82
C LEU A 161 1.16 -1.99 8.79
N TYR A 162 1.85 -2.72 7.91
CA TYR A 162 3.30 -2.58 7.75
C TYR A 162 3.69 -1.13 7.44
N MET A 163 3.03 -0.51 6.46
CA MET A 163 3.31 0.87 6.08
C MET A 163 3.03 1.87 7.20
N LEU A 164 1.92 1.70 7.93
CA LEU A 164 1.58 2.55 9.08
C LEU A 164 2.66 2.48 10.16
N ILE A 165 3.02 1.25 10.58
CA ILE A 165 4.02 1.04 11.62
C ILE A 165 5.40 1.57 11.16
N ALA A 166 5.80 1.29 9.92
CA ALA A 166 7.04 1.81 9.36
C ALA A 166 7.09 3.35 9.38
N ASN A 167 6.00 4.02 8.97
CA ASN A 167 5.93 5.48 9.00
C ASN A 167 6.00 6.05 10.43
N ILE A 168 5.38 5.39 11.41
CA ILE A 168 5.48 5.78 12.82
C ILE A 168 6.93 5.71 13.29
N PHE A 169 7.63 4.60 13.06
CA PHE A 169 9.05 4.46 13.43
C PHE A 169 9.93 5.50 12.73
N GLN A 170 9.73 5.71 11.44
CA GLN A 170 10.44 6.74 10.67
C GLN A 170 10.21 8.14 11.24
N THR A 171 8.97 8.45 11.62
CA THR A 171 8.61 9.75 12.20
C THR A 171 9.26 9.95 13.56
N VAL A 172 9.30 8.91 14.39
CA VAL A 172 9.98 8.96 15.70
C VAL A 172 11.48 9.15 15.51
N GLN A 173 12.11 8.44 14.58
CA GLN A 173 13.53 8.63 14.26
C GLN A 173 13.82 10.06 13.76
N ALA A 174 13.00 10.57 12.83
CA ALA A 174 13.10 11.94 12.34
C ALA A 174 12.88 12.97 13.45
N PHE A 175 11.95 12.71 14.38
CA PHE A 175 11.71 13.57 15.53
C PHE A 175 12.94 13.64 16.44
N ILE A 176 13.55 12.50 16.77
CA ILE A 176 14.76 12.45 17.61
C ILE A 176 15.90 13.21 16.90
N LEU A 177 16.12 12.94 15.61
CA LEU A 177 17.16 13.61 14.81
C LEU A 177 16.94 15.12 14.71
N SER A 178 15.68 15.58 14.62
CA SER A 178 15.35 17.02 14.56
C SER A 178 15.74 17.80 15.82
N LYS A 179 16.04 17.12 16.93
CA LYS A 179 16.51 17.72 18.17
C LYS A 179 18.04 17.89 18.22
N GLU A 180 18.77 17.26 17.30
CA GLU A 180 20.21 17.42 17.19
C GLU A 180 20.53 18.72 16.43
N PRO A 181 21.58 19.47 16.84
CA PRO A 181 22.01 20.64 16.10
C PRO A 181 22.43 20.23 14.69
N LEU A 182 22.11 21.06 13.71
CA LEU A 182 22.54 20.86 12.34
C LEU A 182 24.04 20.61 12.27
N PRO A 183 24.52 19.71 11.39
CA PRO A 183 25.90 19.66 10.99
C PRO A 183 26.43 21.06 10.60
N GLU A 184 27.67 21.41 10.99
CA GLU A 184 28.25 22.74 10.74
C GLU A 184 28.20 23.15 9.25
N ASN A 185 28.35 22.18 8.34
CA ASN A 185 28.26 22.42 6.91
C ASN A 185 26.87 22.88 6.47
N LEU A 186 25.79 22.42 7.12
CA LEU A 186 24.43 22.85 6.83
C LEU A 186 24.09 24.18 7.53
N GLN A 187 24.66 24.43 8.72
CA GLN A 187 24.51 25.72 9.40
C GLN A 187 25.04 26.88 8.54
N LYS A 188 26.24 26.72 7.96
CA LYS A 188 26.85 27.73 7.08
C LYS A 188 26.00 28.00 5.83
N LEU A 189 25.42 26.96 5.23
CA LEU A 189 24.52 27.10 4.07
C LEU A 189 23.20 27.78 4.44
N VAL A 190 22.65 27.47 5.62
CA VAL A 190 21.43 28.15 6.12
C VAL A 190 21.71 29.61 6.41
N GLU A 191 22.82 29.94 7.06
CA GLU A 191 23.26 31.33 7.30
C GLU A 191 23.54 32.10 6.01
N GLU A 192 24.10 31.45 4.99
CA GLU A 192 24.32 32.03 3.66
C GLU A 192 23.01 32.24 2.89
N SER A 193 22.02 31.37 3.11
CA SER A 193 20.68 31.46 2.50
C SER A 193 19.73 32.42 3.22
N GLN A 194 20.01 32.81 4.47
CA GLN A 194 19.28 33.87 5.15
C GLN A 194 19.78 35.23 4.63
N PRO A 195 18.90 36.11 4.10
CA PRO A 195 19.33 37.43 3.69
C PRO A 195 19.92 38.14 4.92
N LYS A 196 21.14 38.66 4.80
CA LYS A 196 21.85 39.43 5.84
C LYS A 196 21.06 40.70 6.21
N THR A 197 19.95 40.57 6.93
CA THR A 197 19.14 41.69 7.43
C THR A 197 19.59 42.09 8.82
N THR A 198 20.88 42.37 9.01
CA THR A 198 21.38 43.21 10.12
C THR A 198 22.89 43.39 10.03
N LYS A 199 23.37 44.13 9.02
CA LYS A 199 24.53 45.01 9.25
C LYS A 199 24.28 46.35 8.58
N THR A 200 24.54 47.39 9.37
CA THR A 200 24.70 48.81 9.01
C THR A 200 23.46 49.61 8.60
N GLY A 201 22.94 50.32 9.61
CA GLY A 201 22.44 51.67 9.38
C GLY A 201 23.54 52.59 8.81
N LYS A 202 23.08 53.67 8.17
CA LYS A 202 23.80 54.67 7.36
C LYS A 202 24.19 54.22 5.95
N GLY A 203 23.46 54.74 4.97
CA GLY A 203 23.83 54.75 3.55
C GLY A 203 23.35 53.53 2.77
N ARG A 204 22.05 53.44 2.46
CA ARG A 204 21.61 52.62 1.33
C ARG A 204 22.01 53.35 0.05
N GLU A 205 23.01 52.83 -0.63
CA GLU A 205 23.33 53.23 -2.01
C GLU A 205 22.26 52.61 -2.91
N ALA A 206 21.54 53.45 -3.66
CA ALA A 206 20.44 53.02 -4.50
C ALA A 206 20.96 52.07 -5.58
N LEU A 207 20.25 50.95 -5.78
CA LEU A 207 20.58 49.99 -6.82
C LEU A 207 20.34 50.63 -8.20
N PRO A 208 21.14 50.29 -9.23
CA PRO A 208 21.13 50.95 -10.54
C PRO A 208 19.82 50.81 -11.35
N PHE A 209 18.80 50.13 -10.81
CA PHE A 209 17.48 49.95 -11.42
C PHE A 209 16.34 50.61 -10.63
N GLU A 210 16.64 51.31 -9.52
CA GLU A 210 15.62 52.07 -8.80
C GLU A 210 15.32 53.37 -9.54
N THR A 211 14.19 53.39 -10.26
CA THR A 211 13.68 54.59 -10.91
C THR A 211 13.24 55.60 -9.85
N GLY A 212 13.99 56.69 -9.75
CA GLY A 212 13.75 57.78 -8.81
C GLY A 212 12.39 58.45 -9.04
N ARG A 213 11.40 58.12 -8.21
CA ARG A 213 10.11 58.81 -8.18
C ARG A 213 10.22 60.01 -7.23
N SER A 214 10.69 61.14 -7.74
CA SER A 214 10.58 62.42 -7.04
C SER A 214 9.10 62.84 -7.01
N LYS A 215 8.53 62.87 -5.81
CA LYS A 215 7.27 63.59 -5.55
C LYS A 215 7.48 65.07 -5.87
N LYS A 216 6.54 65.71 -6.56
CA LYS A 216 6.23 67.12 -6.30
C LYS A 216 4.73 67.33 -6.10
N LYS A 217 4.45 68.10 -5.04
CA LYS A 217 3.19 68.38 -4.35
C LYS A 217 2.37 69.47 -5.05
N ALA A 218 1.10 69.53 -4.60
CA ALA A 218 0.07 70.56 -4.74
C ALA A 218 -0.77 70.47 -6.01
#